data_AF-A0A8B6DAG7-F1
#
_entry.id   AF-A0A8B6DAG7-F1
#
_cell.length_a   1.000
_cell.length_b   1.000
_cell.length_c   1.000
_cell.angle_alpha   90.00
_cell.angle_beta   90.00
_cell.angle_gamma   90.00
#
_symmetry.space_group_name_H-M   'P 1'
#
loop_
_entity.id
_entity.type
_entity.pdbx_description
1 polymer ?
#
loop_
_entity_poly.entity_id
_entity_poly.type
_entity_poly.pdbx_seq_one_letter_code
_entity_poly.pdbx_strand_id
1 'polypeptide(L)'
;MNETYQRVKELAANGNSVEELWLLFKSKLNQSVNNHIPHKTAKQKDSLPWLTPNIRKLIHRRDRLYKKKQKSADPKITSKFKETNQMVQRELRRAYWKYIENIVTPKEENNQYSSMKQFWTYIKHKRTESSGVAPKRSEGLLHSHPVEQANILNKQFQSAFSTKDTYNQHEFSFRLNEKVAVTKEDRLIPPTRLSRNMHDRSFQIPAASNDYRNFSFFPRTIKDWNSLPPGVVSAPSVEAFKASVTKLN
;
A
#
# COMPACT_ATOMS: atom_id res chain seq x y z
N MET A 1 -30.86 -10.57 16.33
CA MET A 1 -31.92 -9.85 17.09
C MET A 1 -32.28 -10.73 18.28
N ASN A 2 -32.14 -10.36 19.56
CA ASN A 2 -31.59 -9.15 20.16
C ASN A 2 -31.29 -9.48 21.65
N GLU A 3 -30.10 -10.00 21.94
CA GLU A 3 -29.65 -10.44 23.27
C GLU A 3 -29.74 -9.30 24.30
N THR A 4 -29.46 -8.08 23.85
CA THR A 4 -29.65 -6.82 24.58
C THR A 4 -31.11 -6.53 24.93
N TYR A 5 -32.06 -6.86 24.06
CA TYR A 5 -33.49 -6.66 24.32
C TYR A 5 -34.00 -7.63 25.39
N GLN A 6 -33.58 -8.91 25.33
CA GLN A 6 -33.95 -9.89 26.36
C GLN A 6 -33.37 -9.50 27.71
N ARG A 7 -32.12 -9.02 27.74
CA ARG A 7 -31.46 -8.53 28.97
C ARG A 7 -32.15 -7.30 29.58
N VAL A 8 -32.61 -6.35 28.76
CA VAL A 8 -33.36 -5.17 29.23
C VAL A 8 -34.73 -5.59 29.78
N LYS A 9 -35.37 -6.59 29.18
CA LYS A 9 -36.65 -7.13 29.63
C LYS A 9 -36.54 -7.88 30.96
N GLU A 10 -35.46 -8.65 31.16
CA GLU A 10 -35.12 -9.29 32.44
C GLU A 10 -34.82 -8.25 33.55
N LEU A 11 -34.05 -7.21 33.23
CA LEU A 11 -33.70 -6.17 34.22
C LEU A 11 -34.91 -5.29 34.59
N ALA A 12 -35.83 -5.05 33.66
CA ALA A 12 -37.10 -4.37 33.93
C ALA A 12 -38.02 -5.21 34.83
N ALA A 13 -37.95 -6.55 34.73
CA ALA A 13 -38.70 -7.44 35.61
C ALA A 13 -38.15 -7.48 37.06
N ASN A 14 -36.88 -7.12 37.26
CA ASN A 14 -36.22 -7.10 38.58
C ASN A 14 -36.39 -5.79 39.37
N GLY A 15 -37.22 -4.85 38.89
CA GLY A 15 -37.54 -3.61 39.62
C GLY A 15 -36.53 -2.48 39.48
N ASN A 16 -35.58 -2.59 38.53
CA ASN A 16 -34.62 -1.52 38.26
C ASN A 16 -35.31 -0.26 37.75
N SER A 17 -34.80 0.90 38.13
CA SER A 17 -35.39 2.18 37.72
C SER A 17 -35.23 2.40 36.20
N VAL A 18 -36.17 3.13 35.60
CA VAL A 18 -36.12 3.48 34.17
C VAL A 18 -34.79 4.18 33.81
N GLU A 19 -34.25 4.96 34.74
CA GLU A 19 -32.99 5.67 34.58
C GLU A 19 -31.79 4.70 34.48
N GLU A 20 -31.80 3.63 35.28
CA GLU A 20 -30.73 2.62 35.26
C GLU A 20 -30.72 1.82 33.96
N LEU A 21 -31.91 1.46 33.46
CA LEU A 21 -32.05 0.78 32.16
C LEU A 21 -31.59 1.68 31.00
N TRP A 22 -31.91 2.97 31.07
CA TRP A 22 -31.46 3.95 30.10
C TRP A 22 -29.94 4.12 30.10
N LEU A 23 -29.32 4.22 31.28
CA LEU A 23 -27.86 4.31 31.41
C LEU A 23 -27.15 3.05 30.89
N LEU A 24 -27.70 1.87 31.15
CA LEU A 24 -27.17 0.62 30.63
C LEU A 24 -27.25 0.56 29.10
N PHE A 25 -28.37 0.95 28.52
CA PHE A 25 -28.52 1.03 27.07
C PHE A 25 -27.52 2.02 26.46
N LYS A 26 -27.46 3.23 27.01
CA LYS A 26 -26.56 4.30 26.56
C LYS A 26 -25.09 3.87 26.63
N SER A 27 -24.67 3.23 27.72
CA SER A 27 -23.30 2.76 27.89
C SER A 27 -22.95 1.65 26.89
N LYS A 28 -23.85 0.68 26.67
CA LYS A 28 -23.64 -0.39 25.68
C LYS A 28 -23.60 0.11 24.24
N LEU A 29 -24.44 1.09 23.91
CA LEU A 29 -24.43 1.73 22.61
C LEU A 29 -23.13 2.50 22.39
N ASN A 30 -22.67 3.28 23.37
CA ASN A 30 -21.39 3.96 23.31
C ASN A 30 -20.20 2.99 23.23
N GLN A 31 -20.24 1.88 23.97
CA GLN A 31 -19.24 0.81 23.87
C GLN A 31 -19.21 0.21 22.46
N SER A 32 -20.37 -0.03 21.87
CA SER A 32 -20.48 -0.56 20.51
C SER A 32 -19.97 0.43 19.47
N VAL A 33 -20.31 1.71 19.61
CA VAL A 33 -19.80 2.81 18.78
C VAL A 33 -18.28 2.93 18.88
N ASN A 34 -17.72 2.88 20.09
CA ASN A 34 -16.27 2.99 20.31
C ASN A 34 -15.49 1.80 19.74
N ASN A 35 -16.03 0.59 19.86
CA ASN A 35 -15.33 -0.63 19.45
C ASN A 35 -15.45 -0.90 17.94
N HIS A 36 -16.58 -0.56 17.32
CA HIS A 36 -16.87 -0.98 15.95
C HIS A 36 -16.83 0.16 14.92
N ILE A 37 -16.87 1.42 15.36
CA ILE A 37 -16.73 2.56 14.45
C ILE A 37 -15.27 3.04 14.48
N PRO A 38 -14.58 3.07 13.33
CA PRO A 38 -13.25 3.66 13.25
C PRO A 38 -13.31 5.17 13.54
N HIS A 39 -12.85 5.59 14.71
CA HIS A 39 -12.83 7.01 15.11
C HIS A 39 -11.64 7.78 14.53
N LYS A 40 -10.61 7.07 14.04
CA LYS A 40 -9.40 7.68 13.49
C LYS A 40 -9.50 7.77 11.97
N THR A 41 -9.48 8.98 11.44
CA THR A 41 -9.30 9.21 10.00
C THR A 41 -7.83 9.03 9.63
N ALA A 42 -7.58 8.51 8.44
CA ALA A 42 -6.22 8.42 7.91
C ALA A 42 -5.61 9.82 7.83
N LYS A 43 -4.37 9.97 8.31
CA LYS A 43 -3.62 11.21 8.13
C LYS A 43 -3.50 11.49 6.63
N GLN A 44 -3.88 12.70 6.23
CA GLN A 44 -3.64 13.17 4.88
C GLN A 44 -2.12 13.25 4.64
N LYS A 45 -1.69 12.96 3.41
CA LYS A 45 -0.28 13.13 3.04
C LYS A 45 0.11 14.59 3.23
N ASP A 46 1.23 14.84 3.91
CA ASP A 46 1.74 16.19 4.12
C ASP A 46 1.96 16.89 2.78
N SER A 47 1.31 18.02 2.60
CA SER A 47 1.53 18.86 1.43
C SER A 47 2.83 19.64 1.59
N LEU A 48 3.51 19.93 0.49
CA LEU A 48 4.72 20.76 0.49
C LEU A 48 4.46 22.09 1.23
N PRO A 49 5.29 22.48 2.21
CA PRO A 49 5.05 23.66 3.04
C PRO A 49 4.92 24.98 2.26
N TRP A 50 5.58 25.09 1.11
CA TRP A 50 5.51 26.27 0.23
C TRP A 50 4.33 26.26 -0.75
N LEU A 51 3.51 25.20 -0.78
CA LEU A 51 2.37 25.09 -1.68
C LEU A 51 1.10 25.68 -1.03
N THR A 52 0.89 26.99 -1.25
CA THR A 52 -0.28 27.69 -0.72
C THR A 52 -1.57 27.32 -1.48
N PRO A 53 -2.76 27.51 -0.86
CA PRO A 53 -4.05 27.29 -1.54
C PRO A 53 -4.21 28.12 -2.82
N ASN A 54 -3.65 29.33 -2.85
CA ASN A 54 -3.70 30.20 -4.03
C ASN A 54 -2.87 29.65 -5.19
N ILE A 55 -1.66 29.15 -4.91
CA ILE A 55 -0.83 28.48 -5.93
C ILE A 55 -1.53 27.22 -6.43
N ARG A 56 -2.18 26.45 -5.55
CA ARG A 56 -2.96 25.28 -5.93
C ARG A 56 -4.13 25.65 -6.86
N LYS A 57 -4.87 26.72 -6.56
CA LYS A 57 -5.92 27.25 -7.45
C LYS A 57 -5.35 27.66 -8.82
N LEU A 58 -4.18 28.29 -8.86
CA LEU A 58 -3.50 28.65 -10.11
C LEU A 58 -3.06 27.42 -10.92
N ILE A 59 -2.53 26.39 -10.27
CA ILE A 59 -2.20 25.10 -10.90
C ILE A 59 -3.44 24.47 -11.52
N HIS A 60 -4.54 24.39 -10.78
CA HIS A 60 -5.80 23.86 -11.30
C HIS A 60 -6.33 24.68 -12.48
N ARG A 61 -6.20 26.02 -12.44
CA ARG A 61 -6.58 26.89 -13.57
C ARG A 61 -5.72 26.60 -14.81
N ARG A 62 -4.40 26.47 -14.65
CA ARG A 62 -3.47 26.07 -15.70
C ARG A 62 -3.86 24.72 -16.30
N ASP A 63 -4.15 23.72 -15.47
CA ASP A 63 -4.47 22.36 -15.93
C ASP A 63 -5.80 22.31 -16.67
N ARG A 64 -6.80 23.08 -16.23
CA ARG A 64 -8.07 23.25 -16.96
C ARG A 64 -7.82 23.89 -18.33
N LEU A 65 -6.97 24.92 -18.42
CA LEU A 65 -6.61 25.56 -19.69
C LEU A 65 -5.82 24.61 -20.60
N TYR A 66 -4.94 23.78 -20.06
CA TYR A 66 -4.23 22.75 -20.82
C TYR A 66 -5.20 21.75 -21.44
N LYS A 67 -6.15 21.23 -20.64
CA LYS A 67 -7.21 20.34 -21.14
C LYS A 67 -8.07 20.99 -22.22
N LYS A 68 -8.37 22.29 -22.10
CA LYS A 68 -9.11 23.04 -23.13
C LYS A 68 -8.27 23.23 -24.39
N LYS A 69 -6.99 23.58 -24.26
CA LYS A 69 -6.04 23.71 -25.38
C LYS A 69 -5.90 22.41 -26.17
N GLN A 70 -5.92 21.26 -25.49
CA GLN A 70 -5.86 19.96 -26.17
C GLN A 70 -7.11 19.65 -27.01
N LYS A 71 -8.24 20.29 -26.72
CA LYS A 71 -9.52 20.07 -27.42
C LYS A 71 -9.85 21.14 -28.46
N SER A 72 -9.20 22.31 -28.39
CA SER A 72 -9.50 23.47 -29.22
C SER A 72 -8.21 24.18 -29.62
N ALA A 73 -8.05 24.45 -30.92
CA ALA A 73 -6.91 25.13 -31.49
C ALA A 73 -6.94 26.67 -31.32
N ASP A 74 -7.84 27.21 -30.46
CA ASP A 74 -7.98 28.65 -30.27
C ASP A 74 -6.68 29.31 -29.73
N PRO A 75 -6.11 30.29 -30.47
CA PRO A 75 -4.94 31.05 -30.03
C PRO A 75 -5.13 31.75 -28.66
N LYS A 76 -6.35 32.19 -28.33
CA LYS A 76 -6.65 32.86 -27.05
C LYS A 76 -6.46 31.91 -25.86
N ILE A 77 -6.92 30.66 -25.99
CA ILE A 77 -6.73 29.63 -24.96
C ILE A 77 -5.25 29.30 -24.80
N THR A 78 -4.52 29.21 -25.90
CA THR A 78 -3.06 28.98 -25.89
C THR A 78 -2.31 30.12 -25.20
N SER A 79 -2.65 31.37 -25.51
CA SER A 79 -2.08 32.55 -24.87
C SER A 79 -2.37 32.56 -23.37
N LYS A 80 -3.63 32.37 -22.97
CA LYS A 80 -4.02 32.35 -21.55
C LYS A 80 -3.37 31.20 -20.78
N PHE A 81 -3.19 30.04 -21.40
CA PHE A 81 -2.43 28.93 -20.82
C PHE A 81 -0.97 29.32 -20.57
N LYS A 82 -0.29 29.92 -21.56
CA LYS A 82 1.11 30.37 -21.41
C LYS A 82 1.25 31.38 -20.26
N GLU A 83 0.39 32.38 -20.22
CA GLU A 83 0.36 33.40 -19.16
C GLU A 83 0.15 32.75 -17.77
N THR A 84 -0.86 31.89 -17.65
CA THR A 84 -1.15 31.21 -16.37
C THR A 84 -0.02 30.27 -15.96
N ASN A 85 0.63 29.59 -16.92
CA ASN A 85 1.77 28.72 -16.66
C ASN A 85 2.98 29.50 -16.13
N GLN A 86 3.29 30.65 -16.73
CA GLN A 86 4.35 31.54 -16.25
C GLN A 86 4.03 32.07 -14.85
N MET A 87 2.77 32.45 -14.58
CA MET A 87 2.32 32.84 -13.24
C MET A 87 2.54 31.71 -12.23
N VAL A 88 2.12 30.49 -12.54
CA VAL A 88 2.33 29.32 -11.67
C VAL A 88 3.81 29.11 -11.36
N GLN A 89 4.67 29.11 -12.38
CA GLN A 89 6.11 28.91 -12.19
C GLN A 89 6.74 30.01 -11.32
N ARG A 90 6.36 31.27 -11.57
CA ARG A 90 6.83 32.43 -10.79
C ARG A 90 6.41 32.33 -9.33
N GLU A 91 5.13 32.09 -9.06
CA GLU A 91 4.62 32.01 -7.69
C GLU A 91 5.14 30.78 -6.94
N LEU A 92 5.30 29.65 -7.63
CA LEU A 92 5.91 28.46 -7.03
C LEU A 92 7.37 28.71 -6.64
N ARG A 93 8.16 29.35 -7.52
CA ARG A 93 9.55 29.72 -7.22
C ARG A 93 9.63 30.71 -6.05
N ARG A 94 8.80 31.75 -6.06
CA ARG A 94 8.73 32.74 -4.97
C ARG A 94 8.40 32.10 -3.63
N ALA A 95 7.38 31.24 -3.60
CA ALA A 95 6.96 30.57 -2.38
C ALA A 95 8.04 29.59 -1.87
N TYR A 96 8.71 28.89 -2.78
CA TYR A 96 9.83 28.01 -2.42
C TYR A 96 10.98 28.82 -1.81
N TRP A 97 11.44 29.89 -2.46
CA TRP A 97 12.53 30.71 -1.95
C TRP A 97 12.18 31.39 -0.63
N LYS A 98 10.95 31.88 -0.47
CA LYS A 98 10.45 32.42 0.80
C LYS A 98 10.48 31.37 1.92
N TYR A 99 10.13 30.12 1.59
CA TYR A 99 10.20 29.02 2.55
C TYR A 99 11.64 28.71 2.96
N ILE A 100 12.57 28.70 2.00
CA ILE A 100 14.01 28.51 2.27
C ILE A 100 14.58 29.66 3.11
N GLU A 101 14.26 30.90 2.76
CA GLU A 101 14.63 32.11 3.50
C GLU A 101 14.19 31.99 4.96
N ASN A 102 12.94 31.60 5.22
CA ASN A 102 12.45 31.41 6.58
C ASN A 102 13.20 30.30 7.36
N ILE A 103 13.76 29.30 6.67
CA ILE A 103 14.54 28.23 7.30
C ILE A 103 15.97 28.71 7.61
N VAL A 104 16.60 29.44 6.70
CA VAL A 104 18.02 29.83 6.78
C VAL A 104 18.21 31.09 7.61
N THR A 105 17.32 32.07 7.46
CA THR A 105 17.32 33.34 8.18
C THR A 105 16.02 33.47 8.99
N PRO A 106 15.92 32.75 10.13
CA PRO A 106 14.74 32.85 10.98
C PRO A 106 14.65 34.26 11.55
N LYS A 107 13.45 34.84 11.54
CA LYS A 107 13.18 36.11 12.21
C LYS A 107 13.42 35.96 13.72
N GLU A 108 14.01 36.98 14.34
CA GLU A 108 14.44 37.01 15.75
C GLU A 108 13.33 36.67 16.76
N GLU A 109 12.06 36.83 16.37
CA GLU A 109 10.88 36.46 17.17
C GLU A 109 10.69 34.95 17.35
N ASN A 110 11.34 34.12 16.52
CA ASN A 110 11.23 32.66 16.61
C ASN A 110 12.31 32.10 17.53
N ASN A 111 11.92 31.25 18.48
CA ASN A 111 12.84 30.52 19.35
C ASN A 111 13.94 29.84 18.50
N GLN A 112 15.21 30.20 18.76
CA GLN A 112 16.41 29.72 18.05
C GLN A 112 16.48 28.19 17.95
N TYR A 113 15.93 27.46 18.93
CA TYR A 113 15.89 26.01 18.92
C TYR A 113 14.89 25.44 17.88
N SER A 114 13.80 26.17 17.59
CA SER A 114 12.78 25.77 16.62
C SER A 114 13.27 25.94 15.18
N SER A 115 13.96 27.05 14.88
CA SER A 115 14.54 27.29 13.55
C SER A 115 15.63 26.28 13.21
N MET A 116 16.49 25.94 14.17
CA MET A 116 17.50 24.89 14.01
C MET A 116 16.87 23.52 13.69
N LYS A 117 15.74 23.17 14.32
CA LYS A 117 15.00 21.94 14.01
C LYS A 117 14.43 21.95 12.60
N GLN A 118 13.87 23.07 12.14
CA GLN A 118 13.33 23.20 10.78
C GLN A 118 14.43 23.04 9.73
N PHE A 119 15.61 23.62 9.97
CA PHE A 119 16.79 23.46 9.12
C PHE A 119 17.22 22.00 9.01
N TRP A 120 17.44 21.31 10.14
CA TRP A 120 17.86 19.90 10.10
C TRP A 120 16.78 18.97 9.53
N THR A 121 15.50 19.29 9.75
CA THR A 121 14.37 18.57 9.14
C THR A 121 14.40 18.73 7.63
N TYR A 122 14.60 19.95 7.13
CA TYR A 122 14.76 20.22 5.70
C TYR A 122 15.96 19.45 5.11
N ILE A 123 17.13 19.48 5.76
CA ILE A 123 18.32 18.72 5.33
C ILE A 123 18.01 17.23 5.27
N LYS A 124 17.38 16.65 6.29
CA LYS A 124 16.99 15.23 6.31
C LYS A 124 16.06 14.87 5.15
N HIS A 125 15.09 15.71 4.82
CA HIS A 125 14.19 15.51 3.68
C HIS A 125 14.85 15.72 2.32
N LYS A 126 16.00 16.42 2.26
CA LYS A 126 16.81 16.59 1.04
C LYS A 126 17.82 15.46 0.83
N ARG A 127 18.10 14.64 1.84
CA ARG A 127 18.88 13.42 1.64
C ARG A 127 18.07 12.52 0.72
N THR A 128 18.58 12.30 -0.49
CA THR A 128 18.27 11.08 -1.23
C THR A 128 18.69 9.93 -0.33
N GLU A 129 17.91 8.84 -0.31
CA GLU A 129 18.18 7.67 0.52
C GLU A 129 19.68 7.32 0.53
N SER A 130 20.17 6.76 1.63
CA SER A 130 21.50 6.12 1.66
C SER A 130 21.48 4.97 0.65
N SER A 131 21.64 5.26 -0.64
CA SER A 131 21.71 4.28 -1.70
C SER A 131 23.08 3.62 -1.60
N GLY A 132 23.16 2.62 -0.73
CA GLY A 132 24.37 1.88 -0.42
C GLY A 132 24.25 1.16 0.92
N VAL A 133 24.77 -0.06 0.98
CA VAL A 133 25.00 -0.75 2.26
C VAL A 133 26.04 0.07 3.02
N ALA A 134 25.75 0.44 4.27
CA ALA A 134 26.72 1.13 5.11
C ALA A 134 28.02 0.29 5.19
N PRO A 135 29.21 0.91 5.16
CA PRO A 135 30.49 0.20 5.31
C PRO A 135 30.45 -0.82 6.44
N LYS A 136 30.89 -2.05 6.17
CA LYS A 136 30.78 -3.18 7.11
C LYS A 136 32.11 -3.43 7.77
N ARG A 137 32.09 -3.73 9.07
CA ARG A 137 33.29 -4.05 9.83
C ARG A 137 33.47 -5.57 9.89
N SER A 138 34.65 -6.05 9.51
CA SER A 138 35.05 -7.46 9.64
C SER A 138 36.54 -7.49 10.00
N GLU A 139 36.93 -8.36 10.94
CA GLU A 139 38.34 -8.53 11.37
C GLU A 139 39.04 -7.21 11.76
N GLY A 140 38.28 -6.25 12.31
CA GLY A 140 38.78 -4.94 12.72
C GLY A 140 38.83 -3.88 11.60
N LEU A 141 38.73 -4.28 10.33
CA LEU A 141 38.79 -3.41 9.15
C LEU A 141 37.41 -2.95 8.68
N LEU A 142 37.36 -1.77 8.04
CA LEU A 142 36.15 -1.18 7.48
C LEU A 142 36.09 -1.41 5.97
N HIS A 143 35.10 -2.17 5.52
CA HIS A 143 34.88 -2.52 4.12
C HIS A 143 33.80 -1.62 3.50
N SER A 144 34.22 -0.74 2.60
CA SER A 144 33.36 0.19 1.86
C SER A 144 32.97 -0.33 0.46
N HIS A 145 33.72 -1.28 -0.10
CA HIS A 145 33.46 -1.82 -1.44
C HIS A 145 32.27 -2.80 -1.46
N PRO A 146 31.33 -2.69 -2.43
CA PRO A 146 30.11 -3.50 -2.46
C PRO A 146 30.34 -5.01 -2.51
N VAL A 147 31.36 -5.47 -3.21
CA VAL A 147 31.70 -6.90 -3.34
C VAL A 147 32.16 -7.46 -1.99
N GLU A 148 33.01 -6.72 -1.27
CA GLU A 148 33.48 -7.12 0.06
C GLU A 148 32.33 -7.13 1.06
N GLN A 149 31.46 -6.12 1.02
CA GLN A 149 30.24 -6.07 1.84
C GLN A 149 29.33 -7.27 1.59
N ALA A 150 29.10 -7.63 0.32
CA ALA A 150 28.30 -8.79 -0.05
C ALA A 150 28.93 -10.09 0.46
N ASN A 151 30.24 -10.25 0.34
CA ASN A 151 30.97 -11.42 0.85
C ASN A 151 30.89 -11.53 2.38
N ILE A 152 31.02 -10.42 3.11
CA ILE A 152 30.88 -10.39 4.58
C ILE A 152 29.46 -10.80 4.99
N LEU A 153 28.44 -10.26 4.32
CA LEU A 153 27.06 -10.62 4.57
C LEU A 153 26.78 -12.09 4.25
N ASN A 154 27.29 -12.60 3.14
CA ASN A 154 27.18 -14.02 2.77
C ASN A 154 27.84 -14.92 3.80
N LYS A 155 29.05 -14.58 4.28
CA LYS A 155 29.74 -15.32 5.34
C LYS A 155 28.92 -15.35 6.64
N GLN A 156 28.39 -14.21 7.06
CA GLN A 156 27.53 -14.16 8.25
C GLN A 156 26.23 -14.95 8.07
N PHE A 157 25.60 -14.84 6.91
CA PHE A 157 24.39 -15.57 6.59
C PHE A 157 24.65 -17.08 6.58
N GLN A 158 25.74 -17.53 5.97
CA GLN A 158 26.14 -18.93 6.00
C GLN A 158 26.39 -19.42 7.43
N SER A 159 27.11 -18.64 8.24
CA SER A 159 27.35 -18.98 9.65
C SER A 159 26.04 -19.16 10.44
N ALA A 160 25.05 -18.29 10.23
CA ALA A 160 23.77 -18.34 10.94
C ALA A 160 22.81 -19.42 10.42
N PHE A 161 22.87 -19.78 9.13
CA PHE A 161 21.86 -20.62 8.47
C PHE A 161 22.38 -21.91 7.81
N SER A 162 23.69 -22.16 7.79
CA SER A 162 24.29 -23.33 7.12
C SER A 162 24.67 -24.46 8.07
N THR A 163 24.18 -24.47 9.30
CA THR A 163 24.06 -25.73 10.05
C THR A 163 23.10 -26.61 9.26
N LYS A 164 23.64 -27.47 8.40
CA LYS A 164 22.89 -28.55 7.75
C LYS A 164 22.52 -29.56 8.83
N ASP A 165 21.50 -29.23 9.60
CA ASP A 165 20.77 -30.26 10.29
C ASP A 165 20.01 -31.03 9.19
N THR A 166 20.39 -32.28 8.97
CA THR A 166 19.72 -33.16 8.02
C THR A 166 18.38 -33.58 8.61
N TYR A 167 17.35 -32.75 8.45
CA TYR A 167 16.00 -33.08 8.89
C TYR A 167 15.34 -34.04 7.90
N ASN A 168 14.69 -35.07 8.42
CA ASN A 168 13.73 -35.82 7.63
C ASN A 168 12.46 -34.94 7.42
N GLN A 169 11.65 -35.26 6.39
CA GLN A 169 10.44 -34.49 6.05
C GLN A 169 9.44 -34.38 7.23
N HIS A 170 9.36 -35.41 8.07
CA HIS A 170 8.50 -35.44 9.25
C HIS A 170 9.03 -34.53 10.38
N GLU A 171 10.33 -34.49 10.60
CA GLU A 171 11.00 -33.67 11.61
C GLU A 171 10.95 -32.18 11.25
N PHE A 172 11.08 -31.86 9.96
CA PHE A 172 10.89 -30.50 9.45
C PHE A 172 9.45 -30.01 9.68
N SER A 173 8.45 -30.86 9.42
CA SER A 173 7.04 -30.56 9.68
C SER A 173 6.74 -30.34 11.17
N PHE A 174 7.35 -31.15 12.04
CA PHE A 174 7.15 -31.09 13.49
C PHE A 174 7.78 -29.83 14.11
N ARG A 175 9.03 -29.50 13.74
CA ARG A 175 9.75 -28.32 14.30
C ARG A 175 9.10 -26.98 13.92
N LEU A 176 8.40 -26.91 12.79
CA LEU A 176 7.70 -25.71 12.35
C LEU A 176 6.35 -25.48 13.02
N ASN A 177 5.84 -26.41 13.85
CA ASN A 177 4.60 -26.24 14.63
C ASN A 177 3.40 -25.72 13.79
N GLU A 178 3.29 -26.13 12.52
CA GLU A 178 2.30 -25.62 11.55
C GLU A 178 2.34 -24.09 11.30
N LYS A 179 3.34 -23.36 11.80
CA LYS A 179 3.41 -21.89 11.68
C LYS A 179 3.92 -21.38 10.34
N VAL A 180 4.43 -22.28 9.49
CA VAL A 180 4.70 -22.02 8.06
C VAL A 180 3.72 -22.85 7.23
N ALA A 181 2.45 -22.89 7.62
CA ALA A 181 1.38 -23.49 6.83
C ALA A 181 0.94 -22.51 5.75
N VAL A 182 1.66 -22.49 4.63
CA VAL A 182 0.99 -22.21 3.37
C VAL A 182 0.19 -23.46 3.05
N THR A 183 -1.02 -23.55 3.58
CA THR A 183 -1.95 -24.64 3.28
C THR A 183 -2.08 -24.78 1.76
N LYS A 184 -1.89 -26.00 1.27
CA LYS A 184 -2.06 -26.33 -0.15
C LYS A 184 -3.54 -26.46 -0.50
N GLU A 185 -4.34 -26.69 0.53
CA GLU A 185 -5.77 -26.87 0.53
C GLU A 185 -6.49 -25.57 0.14
N ASP A 186 -7.61 -25.69 -0.59
CA ASP A 186 -8.55 -24.60 -0.92
C ASP A 186 -8.02 -23.40 -1.74
N ARG A 187 -6.92 -23.60 -2.47
CA ARG A 187 -6.37 -22.54 -3.34
C ARG A 187 -7.14 -22.33 -4.65
N LEU A 188 -7.69 -23.40 -5.22
CA LEU A 188 -8.41 -23.39 -6.49
C LEU A 188 -9.91 -23.45 -6.25
N ILE A 189 -10.52 -22.29 -6.04
CA ILE A 189 -11.94 -22.17 -5.72
C ILE A 189 -12.72 -21.94 -7.03
N PRO A 190 -13.79 -22.71 -7.32
CA PRO A 190 -14.64 -22.45 -8.48
C PRO A 190 -15.41 -21.13 -8.32
N PRO A 191 -15.69 -20.41 -9.42
CA PRO A 191 -16.46 -19.18 -9.39
C PRO A 191 -17.90 -19.44 -8.94
N THR A 192 -18.42 -18.59 -8.04
CA THR A 192 -19.82 -18.68 -7.58
C THR A 192 -20.82 -18.45 -8.71
N ARG A 193 -20.42 -17.72 -9.77
CA ARG A 193 -21.24 -17.45 -10.95
C ARG A 193 -20.37 -17.50 -12.22
N LEU A 194 -20.80 -18.29 -13.20
CA LEU A 194 -20.17 -18.30 -14.52
C LEU A 194 -20.69 -17.11 -15.36
N SER A 195 -19.77 -16.37 -15.97
CA SER A 195 -20.06 -15.37 -16.99
C SER A 195 -20.11 -16.01 -18.37
N ARG A 196 -20.71 -15.32 -19.36
CA ARG A 196 -20.80 -15.80 -20.75
C ARG A 196 -19.43 -16.07 -21.39
N ASN A 197 -18.38 -15.43 -20.88
CA ASN A 197 -17.01 -15.54 -21.40
C ASN A 197 -16.12 -16.46 -20.54
N MET A 198 -16.70 -17.23 -19.62
CA MET A 198 -15.97 -18.20 -18.79
C MET A 198 -16.35 -19.62 -19.19
N HIS A 199 -15.38 -20.54 -19.12
CA HIS A 199 -15.62 -21.96 -19.32
C HIS A 199 -15.97 -22.65 -18.00
N ASP A 200 -16.48 -23.88 -18.09
CA ASP A 200 -16.97 -24.70 -16.98
C ASP A 200 -15.90 -25.00 -15.89
N ARG A 201 -14.63 -25.16 -16.30
CA ARG A 201 -13.50 -25.43 -15.39
C ARG A 201 -12.69 -24.18 -15.00
N SER A 202 -13.28 -22.99 -15.07
CA SER A 202 -12.58 -21.76 -14.63
C SER A 202 -12.47 -21.67 -13.10
N PHE A 203 -11.48 -20.93 -12.59
CA PHE A 203 -11.27 -20.69 -11.16
C PHE A 203 -11.35 -19.21 -10.79
N GLN A 204 -11.59 -18.90 -9.51
CA GLN A 204 -11.50 -17.54 -8.99
C GLN A 204 -10.05 -17.05 -8.98
N ILE A 205 -9.81 -15.82 -9.44
CA ILE A 205 -8.49 -15.19 -9.38
C ILE A 205 -8.34 -14.54 -8.00
N PRO A 206 -7.40 -14.97 -7.14
CA PRO A 206 -7.20 -14.39 -5.83
C PRO A 206 -6.71 -12.94 -5.95
N ALA A 207 -7.41 -12.02 -5.30
CA ALA A 207 -6.95 -10.64 -5.17
C ALA A 207 -6.01 -10.48 -3.96
N ALA A 208 -5.00 -9.63 -4.09
CA ALA A 208 -4.14 -9.22 -3.00
C ALA A 208 -3.95 -7.70 -3.01
N SER A 209 -3.67 -7.12 -1.84
CA SER A 209 -3.35 -5.70 -1.69
C SER A 209 -1.92 -5.34 -2.13
N ASN A 210 -1.09 -6.34 -2.42
CA ASN A 210 0.31 -6.18 -2.80
C ASN A 210 0.53 -6.68 -4.23
N ASP A 211 1.16 -5.83 -5.06
CA ASP A 211 1.56 -6.12 -6.43
C ASP A 211 2.41 -7.38 -6.55
N TYR A 212 3.31 -7.65 -5.60
CA TYR A 212 4.13 -8.87 -5.60
C TYR A 212 3.26 -10.14 -5.66
N ARG A 213 2.17 -10.18 -4.88
CA ARG A 213 1.26 -11.33 -4.88
C ARG A 213 0.36 -11.34 -6.11
N ASN A 214 -0.16 -10.19 -6.53
CA ASN A 214 -1.00 -10.07 -7.74
C ASN A 214 -0.27 -10.50 -9.01
N PHE A 215 1.03 -10.21 -9.09
CA PHE A 215 1.89 -10.57 -10.22
C PHE A 215 2.73 -11.82 -9.97
N SER A 216 2.49 -12.55 -8.87
CA SER A 216 3.13 -13.84 -8.63
C SER A 216 2.63 -14.90 -9.62
N PHE A 217 3.32 -16.03 -9.66
CA PHE A 217 2.98 -17.16 -10.51
C PHE A 217 1.50 -17.57 -10.36
N PHE A 218 0.98 -17.58 -9.14
CA PHE A 218 -0.32 -18.19 -8.85
C PHE A 218 -1.54 -17.46 -9.47
N PRO A 219 -1.78 -16.14 -9.24
CA PRO A 219 -2.89 -15.45 -9.92
C PRO A 219 -2.71 -15.35 -11.44
N ARG A 220 -1.45 -15.28 -11.92
CA ARG A 220 -1.14 -15.24 -13.35
C ARG A 220 -1.56 -16.53 -14.05
N THR A 221 -1.17 -17.69 -13.54
CA THR A 221 -1.53 -18.97 -14.16
C THR A 221 -3.03 -19.24 -14.16
N ILE A 222 -3.76 -18.81 -13.13
CA ILE A 222 -5.22 -18.91 -13.12
C ILE A 222 -5.83 -18.04 -14.22
N LYS A 223 -5.30 -16.83 -14.43
CA LYS A 223 -5.77 -15.94 -15.50
C LYS A 223 -5.54 -16.56 -16.88
N ASP A 224 -4.36 -17.13 -17.11
CA ASP A 224 -4.01 -17.80 -18.35
C ASP A 224 -4.91 -19.02 -18.59
N TRP A 225 -5.11 -19.86 -17.57
CA TRP A 225 -6.03 -21.00 -17.60
C TRP A 225 -7.45 -20.58 -17.98
N ASN A 226 -8.00 -19.57 -17.31
CA ASN A 226 -9.37 -19.08 -17.55
C ASN A 226 -9.57 -18.47 -18.95
N SER A 227 -8.48 -18.12 -19.65
CA SER A 227 -8.52 -17.58 -21.01
C SER A 227 -8.55 -18.66 -22.10
N LEU A 228 -8.38 -19.93 -21.72
CA LEU A 228 -8.39 -21.04 -22.66
C LEU A 228 -9.81 -21.29 -23.22
N PRO A 229 -9.96 -21.60 -24.52
CA PRO A 229 -11.25 -21.97 -25.09
C PRO A 229 -11.81 -23.24 -24.44
N PRO A 230 -13.15 -23.37 -24.30
CA PRO A 230 -13.78 -24.56 -23.71
C PRO A 230 -13.34 -25.88 -24.38
N GLY A 231 -13.21 -25.90 -25.70
CA GLY A 231 -12.78 -27.09 -26.45
C GLY A 231 -11.36 -27.56 -26.12
N VAL A 232 -10.48 -26.64 -25.71
CA VAL A 232 -9.11 -27.01 -25.27
C VAL A 232 -9.16 -27.55 -23.84
N VAL A 233 -9.93 -26.92 -22.97
CA VAL A 233 -10.06 -27.31 -21.55
C VAL A 233 -10.73 -28.68 -21.37
N SER A 234 -11.65 -29.04 -22.27
CA SER A 234 -12.35 -30.33 -22.29
C SER A 234 -11.65 -31.41 -23.13
N ALA A 235 -10.38 -31.22 -23.49
CA ALA A 235 -9.64 -32.20 -24.29
C ALA A 235 -9.60 -33.60 -23.63
N PRO A 236 -9.72 -34.69 -24.40
CA PRO A 236 -9.85 -36.05 -23.85
C PRO A 236 -8.52 -36.66 -23.37
N SER A 237 -7.37 -36.11 -23.78
CA SER A 237 -6.05 -36.58 -23.35
C SER A 237 -5.06 -35.42 -23.17
N VAL A 238 -3.97 -35.70 -22.44
CA VAL A 238 -2.91 -34.73 -22.18
C VAL A 238 -2.19 -34.33 -23.48
N GLU A 239 -2.01 -35.29 -24.38
CA GLU A 239 -1.40 -35.09 -25.69
C GLU A 239 -2.27 -34.17 -26.56
N ALA A 240 -3.59 -34.40 -26.56
CA ALA A 240 -4.55 -33.56 -27.28
C ALA A 240 -4.61 -32.13 -26.71
N PHE A 241 -4.54 -32.00 -25.38
CA PHE A 241 -4.46 -30.69 -24.71
C PHE A 241 -3.20 -29.94 -25.14
N LYS A 242 -2.01 -30.56 -25.01
CA LYS A 242 -0.73 -29.96 -25.40
C LYS A 242 -0.73 -29.51 -26.86
N ALA A 243 -1.20 -30.36 -27.77
CA ALA A 243 -1.27 -30.05 -29.20
C ALA A 243 -2.28 -28.93 -29.54
N SER A 244 -3.31 -28.73 -28.72
CA SER A 244 -4.29 -27.67 -28.91
C SER A 244 -3.79 -26.33 -28.34
N VAL A 245 -3.10 -26.36 -27.20
CA VAL A 245 -2.48 -25.17 -26.60
C VAL A 245 -1.36 -24.62 -27.49
N THR A 246 -0.55 -25.47 -28.11
CA THR A 246 0.50 -25.02 -29.05
C THR A 246 -0.03 -24.35 -30.31
N LYS A 247 -1.30 -24.59 -30.67
CA LYS A 247 -1.96 -23.94 -31.83
C LYS A 247 -2.58 -22.58 -31.49
N LEU A 248 -2.70 -22.24 -30.21
CA LEU A 248 -3.28 -20.96 -29.74
C LEU A 248 -2.25 -19.83 -29.60
N ASN A 249 -0.95 -20.18 -29.61
CA ASN A 249 0.17 -19.24 -29.72
C ASN A 249 0.57 -19.07 -31.18
#